data_AF-A0A6G0VK80-F1
#
_entry.id   AF-A0A6G0VK80-F1
#
_cell.length_a   1.000
_cell.length_b   1.000
_cell.length_c   1.000
_cell.angle_alpha   90.00
_cell.angle_beta   90.00
_cell.angle_gamma   90.00
#
_symmetry.space_group_name_H-M   'P 1'
#
loop_
_entity.id
_entity.type
_entity.pdbx_description
1 polymer ?
#
loop_
_entity_poly.entity_id
_entity_poly.type
_entity_poly.pdbx_seq_one_letter_code
_entity_poly.pdbx_strand_id
1 'polypeptide(L)' 'VGNTIVSYLAIVLVMAFVIAFAVGPGSIPWFLVAELFNSSARPLATSIAVGVNWTANFVVGLGFLPLQ' A
#
# COMPACT_ATOMS: atom_id res chain seq x y z
N VAL A 1 8.58 -11.87 31.16
CA VAL A 1 9.07 -12.36 29.85
C VAL A 1 7.85 -12.53 28.96
N GLY A 2 7.54 -11.50 28.16
CA GLY A 2 6.39 -11.53 27.25
C GLY A 2 6.55 -12.65 26.23
N ASN A 3 5.45 -13.24 25.79
CA ASN A 3 5.39 -14.45 24.98
C ASN A 3 6.26 -14.34 23.70
N THR A 4 7.50 -14.82 23.78
CA THR A 4 8.53 -14.72 22.73
C THR A 4 8.06 -15.32 21.40
N ILE A 5 7.20 -16.34 21.45
CA ILE A 5 6.61 -16.97 20.27
C ILE A 5 5.71 -15.98 19.53
N VAL A 6 4.89 -15.21 20.27
CA VAL A 6 4.02 -14.19 19.67
C VAL A 6 4.84 -13.06 19.03
N SER A 7 5.95 -12.65 19.65
CA SER A 7 6.85 -11.65 19.07
C SER A 7 7.48 -12.11 17.76
N TYR A 8 8.01 -13.34 17.70
CA TYR A 8 8.55 -13.89 16.45
C TYR A 8 7.48 -14.07 15.39
N LEU A 9 6.27 -14.51 15.77
CA LEU A 9 5.14 -14.64 14.85
C LEU A 9 4.74 -13.28 14.25
N ALA A 10 4.67 -12.22 15.07
CA ALA A 10 4.35 -10.88 14.60
C ALA A 10 5.38 -10.38 13.57
N ILE A 11 6.67 -10.60 13.81
CA ILE A 11 7.74 -10.25 12.86
C ILE A 11 7.54 -10.99 11.53
N VAL A 12 7.33 -12.30 11.57
CA VAL A 12 7.14 -13.12 10.36
C VAL A 12 5.90 -12.65 9.57
N LEU A 13 4.80 -12.35 10.25
CA LEU A 13 3.56 -11.88 9.61
C LEU A 13 3.73 -10.49 8.98
N VAL A 14 4.41 -9.57 9.65
CA VAL A 14 4.71 -8.24 9.07
C VAL A 14 5.60 -8.37 7.84
N MET A 15 6.64 -9.22 7.89
CA MET A 15 7.50 -9.47 6.73
C MET A 15 6.72 -10.09 5.57
N ALA A 16 5.87 -11.08 5.84
CA ALA A 16 5.02 -11.70 4.81
C ALA A 16 4.05 -10.67 4.19
N PHE A 17 3.46 -9.79 4.99
CA PHE A 17 2.62 -8.69 4.52
C PHE A 17 3.39 -7.73 3.61
N VAL A 18 4.59 -7.30 4.01
CA VAL A 18 5.44 -6.40 3.21
C VAL A 18 5.82 -7.04 1.87
N ILE A 19 6.20 -8.33 1.87
CA ILE A 19 6.55 -9.06 0.65
C ILE A 19 5.34 -9.15 -0.29
N ALA A 20 4.17 -9.55 0.24
CA ALA A 20 2.95 -9.64 -0.56
C ALA A 20 2.54 -8.28 -1.13
N PHE A 21 2.67 -7.20 -0.36
CA PHE A 21 2.41 -5.84 -0.81
C PHE A 21 3.36 -5.44 -1.95
N ALA A 22 4.67 -5.67 -1.79
CA ALA A 22 5.67 -5.28 -2.78
C ALA A 22 5.50 -6.01 -4.13
N VAL A 23 5.11 -7.29 -4.10
CA VAL A 23 4.94 -8.09 -5.32
C VAL A 23 3.66 -7.73 -6.08
N GLY A 24 2.60 -7.30 -5.38
CA GLY A 24 1.31 -7.01 -6.01
C GLY A 24 0.86 -5.56 -5.84
N PRO A 25 0.13 -5.24 -4.75
CA PRO A 25 -0.51 -3.93 -4.57
C PRO A 25 0.41 -2.71 -4.66
N GLY A 26 1.71 -2.87 -4.39
CA GLY A 26 2.68 -1.78 -4.41
C GLY A 26 2.99 -1.26 -5.82
N SER A 27 2.99 -2.14 -6.84
CA SER A 27 3.41 -1.80 -8.21
C SER A 27 2.29 -1.95 -9.25
N ILE A 28 1.40 -2.94 -9.08
CA ILE A 28 0.36 -3.29 -10.06
C ILE A 28 -0.58 -2.10 -10.37
N PRO A 29 -1.14 -1.36 -9.39
CA PRO A 29 -2.05 -0.25 -9.68
C PRO A 29 -1.42 0.83 -10.57
N TRP A 30 -0.12 1.08 -10.42
CA TRP A 30 0.61 2.08 -11.22
C TRP A 30 0.81 1.63 -12.67
N PHE A 31 1.01 0.33 -12.88
CA PHE A 31 0.99 -0.27 -14.22
C PHE A 31 -0.38 -0.17 -14.88
N LEU A 32 -1.44 -0.50 -14.13
CA LEU A 32 -2.81 -0.50 -14.67
C LEU A 32 -3.22 0.89 -15.17
N VAL A 33 -2.90 1.97 -14.44
CA VAL A 33 -3.22 3.34 -14.88
C VAL A 33 -2.46 3.72 -16.15
N ALA A 34 -1.25 3.20 -16.36
CA ALA A 34 -0.48 3.45 -17.58
C ALA A 34 -1.01 2.65 -18.79
N GLU A 35 -1.52 1.44 -18.58
CA GLU A 35 -1.90 0.50 -19.65
C GLU A 35 -3.37 0.57 -20.04
N LEU A 36 -4.28 0.84 -19.08
CA LEU A 36 -5.73 0.84 -19.33
C LEU A 36 -6.21 2.08 -20.10
N PHE A 37 -5.45 3.19 -20.03
CA PHE A 37 -5.84 4.46 -20.62
C PHE A 37 -4.99 4.81 -21.84
N ASN A 38 -5.69 5.28 -22.88
CA ASN A 38 -5.05 5.88 -24.06
C ASN A 38 -4.29 7.16 -23.69
N SER A 39 -3.41 7.61 -24.58
CA SER A 39 -2.53 8.76 -24.33
C SER A 39 -3.26 10.08 -24.06
N SER A 40 -4.50 10.25 -24.53
CA SER A 40 -5.30 11.46 -24.25
C SER A 40 -5.90 11.46 -22.84
N ALA A 41 -6.37 10.31 -22.34
CA ALA A 41 -6.99 10.20 -21.02
C ALA A 41 -5.99 9.88 -19.89
N ARG A 42 -4.82 9.33 -20.23
CA ARG A 42 -3.81 8.89 -19.25
C ARG A 42 -3.38 9.98 -18.26
N PRO A 43 -3.09 11.23 -18.66
CA PRO A 43 -2.67 12.26 -17.68
C PRO A 43 -3.75 12.53 -16.62
N LEU A 44 -5.02 12.56 -17.01
CA LEU A 44 -6.15 12.74 -16.10
C LEU A 44 -6.37 11.51 -15.21
N ALA A 45 -6.28 10.31 -15.77
CA ALA A 45 -6.39 9.08 -14.98
C ALA A 45 -5.27 8.98 -13.93
N THR A 46 -4.03 9.33 -14.30
CA THR A 46 -2.88 9.36 -13.39
C THR A 46 -3.08 10.38 -12.26
N SER A 47 -3.58 11.58 -12.55
CA SER A 47 -3.79 12.58 -11.50
C SER A 47 -4.87 12.14 -10.49
N ILE A 48 -5.96 11.53 -10.96
CA ILE A 48 -7.00 10.98 -10.09
C ILE A 48 -6.44 9.83 -9.25
N ALA A 49 -5.71 8.89 -9.85
CA ALA A 49 -5.12 7.75 -9.13
C ALA A 49 -4.15 8.20 -8.03
N VAL A 50 -3.28 9.18 -8.33
CA VAL A 50 -2.36 9.78 -7.35
C VAL A 50 -3.14 10.50 -6.25
N GLY A 51 -4.18 11.27 -6.59
CA GLY A 51 -5.04 11.93 -5.61
C GLY A 51 -5.67 10.93 -4.64
N VAL A 52 -6.29 9.87 -5.14
CA VAL A 52 -6.89 8.80 -4.32
C VAL A 52 -5.83 8.11 -3.45
N ASN A 53 -4.64 7.83 -3.98
CA ASN A 53 -3.56 7.21 -3.21
C ASN A 53 -3.15 8.07 -2.01
N TRP A 54 -2.95 9.38 -2.21
CA TRP A 54 -2.57 10.28 -1.12
C TRP A 54 -3.68 10.49 -0.11
N THR A 55 -4.95 10.55 -0.55
CA THR A 55 -6.09 10.60 0.38
C THR A 55 -6.16 9.33 1.22
N ALA A 56 -5.99 8.15 0.63
CA ALA A 56 -5.98 6.90 1.36
C ALA A 56 -4.80 6.83 2.35
N ASN A 57 -3.59 7.23 1.93
CA ASN A 57 -2.43 7.30 2.81
C ASN A 57 -2.66 8.24 4.00
N PHE A 58 -3.31 9.38 3.77
CA PHE A 58 -3.65 10.33 4.83
C PHE A 58 -4.64 9.71 5.84
N VAL A 59 -5.72 9.08 5.35
CA VAL A 59 -6.71 8.43 6.22
C VAL A 59 -6.09 7.31 7.05
N VAL A 60 -5.25 6.47 6.44
CA VAL A 60 -4.54 5.40 7.16
C VAL A 60 -3.56 6.00 8.17
N GLY A 61 -2.79 7.02 7.78
CA GLY A 61 -1.83 7.69 8.66
C GLY A 61 -2.47 8.36 9.88
N LEU A 62 -3.70 8.86 9.76
CA LEU A 62 -4.46 9.40 10.89
C LEU A 62 -5.14 8.30 11.74
N GLY A 63 -5.60 7.23 11.10
CA GLY A 63 -6.40 6.19 11.75
C GLY A 63 -5.58 5.11 12.45
N PHE A 64 -4.30 4.95 12.11
CA PHE A 64 -3.45 3.93 12.72
C PHE A 64 -2.93 4.38 14.09
N LEU A 65 -2.97 3.48 15.07
CA LEU A 65 -2.48 3.77 16.42
C LEU A 65 -0.96 4.00 16.40
N PRO A 66 -0.43 4.94 17.22
CA PRO A 66 1.00 5.09 17.40
C PRO A 66 1.61 3.78 17.90
N LEU A 67 2.82 3.45 17.43
CA LEU A 67 3.60 2.35 18.00
C LEU A 67 3.84 2.64 19.49
N GLN A 68 3.36 1.74 20.36
CA GLN A 68 3.54 1.82 21.82
C GLN A 68 4.94 1.39 22.25
#